data_AF-A0A7C6RXL4-F1
#
_entry.id   AF-A0A7C6RXL4-F1
#
_cell.length_a   1.000
_cell.length_b   1.000
_cell.length_c   1.000
_cell.angle_alpha   90.00
_cell.angle_beta   90.00
_cell.angle_gamma   90.00
#
_symmetry.space_group_name_H-M   'P 1'
#
loop_
_entity.id
_entity.type
_entity.pdbx_description
1 polymer ?
#
loop_
_entity_poly.entity_id
_entity_poly.type
_entity_poly.pdbx_seq_one_letter_code
_entity_poly.pdbx_strand_id
1 'polypeptide(L)'
;MENPTAIELYAQAHRQWREVVELDLHDSEDIVYGIMPLLVRGLSLAPDHLPSLDLLSDMLMEIGACEEAVEFVEKMLELAPDDADYRKKLTALASDEDNRRRVVRVYLHQKRLRLAKDVAAESAPPTPPAG
;
A
#
# COMPACT_ATOMS: atom_id res chain seq x y z
N MET A 1 -19.97 -7.86 20.73
CA MET A 1 -19.30 -7.16 19.62
C MET A 1 -17.97 -7.87 19.44
N GLU A 2 -17.79 -8.55 18.31
CA GLU A 2 -16.53 -9.21 18.00
C GLU A 2 -15.49 -8.14 17.67
N ASN A 3 -14.27 -8.29 18.17
CA ASN A 3 -13.18 -7.39 17.82
C ASN A 3 -12.76 -7.65 16.37
N PRO A 4 -12.57 -6.61 15.54
CA PRO A 4 -12.17 -6.80 14.16
C PRO A 4 -10.79 -7.46 14.08
N THR A 5 -10.64 -8.39 13.16
CA THR A 5 -9.40 -9.08 12.83
C THR A 5 -8.44 -8.20 12.04
N ALA A 6 -7.17 -8.58 11.96
CA ALA A 6 -6.19 -7.88 11.12
C ALA A 6 -6.60 -7.83 9.63
N ILE A 7 -7.24 -8.90 9.13
CA ILE A 7 -7.71 -9.00 7.74
C ILE A 7 -8.85 -8.02 7.49
N GLU A 8 -9.81 -7.89 8.41
CA GLU A 8 -10.92 -6.95 8.27
C GLU A 8 -10.46 -5.50 8.34
N LEU A 9 -9.54 -5.19 9.25
CA LEU A 9 -8.93 -3.85 9.36
C LEU A 9 -8.15 -3.48 8.10
N TYR A 10 -7.37 -4.43 7.55
CA TYR A 10 -6.72 -4.25 6.25
C TYR A 10 -7.73 -4.03 5.12
N ALA A 11 -8.78 -4.86 5.03
CA ALA A 11 -9.78 -4.74 3.97
C ALA A 11 -10.50 -3.38 4.03
N GLN A 12 -10.75 -2.86 5.24
CA GLN A 12 -11.30 -1.52 5.43
C GLN A 12 -10.31 -0.44 4.97
N ALA A 13 -9.05 -0.50 5.43
CA ALA A 13 -8.02 0.46 5.05
C ALA A 13 -7.78 0.47 3.53
N HIS A 14 -7.70 -0.71 2.92
CA HIS A 14 -7.50 -0.88 1.49
C HIS A 14 -8.68 -0.33 0.67
N ARG A 15 -9.93 -0.47 1.15
CA ARG A 15 -11.09 0.19 0.50
C ARG A 15 -10.98 1.70 0.55
N GLN A 16 -10.67 2.27 1.71
CA GLN A 16 -10.50 3.72 1.86
C GLN A 16 -9.36 4.23 0.98
N TRP A 17 -8.23 3.52 0.96
CA TRP A 17 -7.10 3.87 0.11
C TRP A 17 -7.44 3.85 -1.38
N ARG A 18 -8.20 2.84 -1.84
CA ARG A 18 -8.66 2.77 -3.24
C ARG A 18 -9.45 4.01 -3.63
N GLU A 19 -10.40 4.43 -2.80
CA GLU A 19 -11.20 5.63 -3.04
C GLU A 19 -10.33 6.90 -3.09
N VAL A 20 -9.38 7.02 -2.16
CA VAL A 20 -8.44 8.14 -2.11
C VAL A 20 -7.56 8.21 -3.36
N VAL A 21 -7.07 7.06 -3.84
CA VAL A 21 -6.30 6.97 -5.09
C VAL A 21 -7.16 7.33 -6.31
N GLU A 22 -8.40 6.88 -6.35
CA GLU A 22 -9.35 7.21 -7.43
C GLU A 22 -9.67 8.71 -7.49
N LEU A 23 -9.78 9.35 -6.34
CA LEU A 23 -10.04 10.77 -6.21
C LEU A 23 -8.79 11.66 -6.34
N ASP A 24 -7.62 11.06 -6.59
CA ASP A 24 -6.32 11.76 -6.66
C ASP A 24 -5.95 12.51 -5.37
N LEU A 25 -6.32 11.96 -4.21
CA LEU A 25 -6.10 12.55 -2.88
C LEU A 25 -5.00 11.83 -2.07
N HIS A 26 -4.18 11.02 -2.74
CA HIS A 26 -3.23 10.09 -2.14
C HIS A 26 -2.00 10.76 -1.50
N ASP A 27 -1.71 12.00 -1.85
CA ASP A 27 -0.66 12.84 -1.27
C ASP A 27 -1.14 13.69 -0.08
N SER A 28 -2.43 13.62 0.27
CA SER A 28 -3.00 14.33 1.41
C SER A 28 -2.61 13.64 2.72
N GLU A 29 -1.72 14.29 3.49
CA GLU A 29 -1.31 13.84 4.83
C GLU A 29 -2.50 13.56 5.74
N ASP A 30 -3.47 14.47 5.81
CA ASP A 30 -4.65 14.33 6.68
C ASP A 30 -5.45 13.05 6.40
N ILE A 31 -5.62 12.72 5.11
CA ILE A 31 -6.36 11.54 4.68
C ILE A 31 -5.55 10.27 4.96
N VAL A 32 -4.25 10.29 4.64
CA VAL A 32 -3.33 9.17 4.89
C VAL A 32 -3.29 8.85 6.39
N TYR A 33 -3.12 9.87 7.24
CA TYR A 33 -3.15 9.72 8.70
C TYR A 33 -4.50 9.24 9.23
N GLY A 34 -5.60 9.48 8.51
CA GLY A 34 -6.91 8.92 8.83
C GLY A 34 -7.01 7.40 8.62
N ILE A 35 -6.24 6.84 7.67
CA ILE A 35 -6.31 5.41 7.29
C ILE A 35 -5.27 4.58 8.05
N MET A 36 -4.05 5.11 8.24
CA MET A 36 -2.94 4.40 8.90
C MET A 36 -3.30 3.72 10.24
N PRO A 37 -4.12 4.29 11.13
CA PRO A 37 -4.49 3.65 12.40
C PRO A 37 -5.17 2.29 12.24
N LEU A 38 -5.89 2.07 11.13
CA LEU A 38 -6.49 0.77 10.82
C LEU A 38 -5.39 -0.28 10.57
N LEU A 39 -4.35 0.09 9.82
CA LEU A 39 -3.21 -0.77 9.51
C LEU A 39 -2.36 -1.03 10.75
N VAL A 40 -2.06 0.01 11.53
CA VAL A 40 -1.32 -0.11 12.79
C VAL A 40 -2.05 -1.04 13.75
N ARG A 41 -3.37 -0.88 13.91
CA ARG A 41 -4.17 -1.78 14.74
C ARG A 41 -4.17 -3.21 14.21
N GLY A 42 -4.26 -3.38 12.89
CA GLY A 42 -4.16 -4.70 12.25
C GLY A 42 -2.82 -5.38 12.53
N LEU A 43 -1.72 -4.63 12.44
CA LEU A 43 -0.37 -5.10 12.75
C LEU A 43 -0.18 -5.40 14.24
N SER A 44 -0.84 -4.68 15.15
CA SER A 44 -0.85 -5.06 16.57
C SER A 44 -1.53 -6.41 16.85
N LEU A 45 -2.47 -6.83 15.98
CA LEU A 45 -3.12 -8.14 16.08
C LEU A 45 -2.36 -9.24 15.34
N ALA A 46 -1.76 -8.90 14.20
CA ALA A 46 -0.95 -9.79 13.37
C ALA A 46 0.26 -9.02 12.82
N PRO A 47 1.39 -9.02 13.55
CA PRO A 47 2.58 -8.23 13.20
C PRO A 47 3.16 -8.55 11.82
N ASP A 48 2.95 -9.77 11.33
CA ASP A 48 3.54 -10.28 10.09
C ASP A 48 2.52 -10.29 8.95
N HIS A 49 1.42 -9.53 9.09
CA HIS A 49 0.43 -9.38 8.04
C HIS A 49 0.99 -8.54 6.88
N LEU A 50 1.64 -9.21 5.93
CA LEU A 50 2.29 -8.61 4.75
C LEU A 50 1.45 -7.57 4.01
N PRO A 51 0.13 -7.77 3.75
CA PRO A 51 -0.67 -6.74 3.08
C PRO A 51 -0.78 -5.42 3.88
N SER A 52 -0.83 -5.50 5.21
CA SER A 52 -0.84 -4.30 6.06
C SER A 52 0.52 -3.60 6.06
N LEU A 53 1.62 -4.36 6.09
CA LEU A 53 2.98 -3.79 5.98
C LEU A 53 3.19 -3.11 4.61
N ASP A 54 2.72 -3.75 3.53
CA ASP A 54 2.85 -3.21 2.16
C ASP A 54 2.07 -1.91 1.99
N LEU A 55 0.81 -1.87 2.45
CA LEU A 55 -0.03 -0.69 2.32
C LEU A 55 0.44 0.45 3.24
N LEU A 56 0.90 0.15 4.46
CA LEU A 56 1.41 1.16 5.38
C LEU A 56 2.71 1.79 4.85
N SER A 57 3.62 0.98 4.30
CA SER A 57 4.83 1.50 3.66
C SER A 57 4.52 2.34 2.43
N ASP A 58 3.56 1.96 1.59
CA ASP A 58 3.10 2.80 0.47
C ASP A 58 2.59 4.16 0.96
N MET A 59 1.72 4.16 1.97
CA MET A 59 1.15 5.40 2.54
C MET A 59 2.24 6.33 3.10
N LEU A 60 3.21 5.79 3.83
CA LEU A 60 4.36 6.54 4.33
C LEU A 60 5.19 7.14 3.20
N MET A 61 5.40 6.37 2.11
CA MET A 61 6.09 6.87 0.93
C MET A 61 5.34 8.01 0.23
N GLU A 62 4.01 8.00 0.21
CA GLU A 62 3.19 9.05 -0.42
C GLU A 62 3.31 10.39 0.33
N ILE A 63 3.39 10.35 1.66
CA ILE A 63 3.58 11.54 2.51
C ILE A 63 5.05 11.90 2.74
N GLY A 64 5.99 11.20 2.09
CA GLY A 64 7.42 11.48 2.16
C GLY A 64 8.14 10.96 3.41
N ALA A 65 7.46 10.22 4.29
CA ALA A 65 8.03 9.52 5.45
C ALA A 65 8.82 8.26 5.01
N CYS A 66 9.85 8.48 4.19
CA CYS A 66 10.61 7.42 3.54
C CYS A 66 11.47 6.62 4.52
N GLU A 67 12.00 7.27 5.57
CA GLU A 67 12.79 6.59 6.59
C GLU A 67 11.93 5.55 7.35
N GLU A 68 10.74 5.91 7.80
CA GLU A 68 9.82 4.97 8.46
C GLU A 68 9.34 3.88 7.49
N ALA A 69 9.13 4.21 6.21
CA ALA A 69 8.73 3.22 5.21
C ALA A 69 9.77 2.10 5.06
N VAL A 70 11.08 2.41 5.17
CA VAL A 70 12.16 1.42 5.05
C VAL A 70 12.01 0.31 6.09
N GLU A 71 11.70 0.65 7.35
CA GLU A 71 11.57 -0.34 8.43
C GLU A 71 10.51 -1.41 8.10
N PHE A 72 9.38 -0.98 7.52
CA PHE A 72 8.32 -1.90 7.10
C PHE A 72 8.74 -2.76 5.91
N VAL A 73 9.46 -2.19 4.93
CA VAL A 73 9.91 -2.93 3.75
C VAL A 73 11.00 -3.95 4.10
N GLU A 74 11.91 -3.60 5.02
CA GLU A 74 12.90 -4.53 5.56
C GLU A 74 12.21 -5.71 6.23
N LYS A 75 11.21 -5.45 7.09
CA LYS A 75 10.40 -6.51 7.70
C LYS A 75 9.69 -7.38 6.65
N MET A 76 9.15 -6.79 5.60
CA MET A 76 8.53 -7.54 4.51
C MET A 76 9.53 -8.46 3.79
N LEU A 77 10.78 -8.01 3.62
CA LEU A 77 11.85 -8.81 3.03
C LEU A 77 12.38 -9.89 4.00
N GLU A 78 12.31 -9.69 5.31
CA GLU A 78 12.58 -10.76 6.28
C GLU A 78 11.54 -11.88 6.16
N LEU A 79 10.27 -11.52 5.99
CA LEU A 79 9.15 -12.45 5.86
C LEU A 79 9.06 -13.12 4.47
N ALA A 80 9.42 -12.39 3.42
CA ALA A 80 9.36 -12.82 2.02
C ALA A 80 10.62 -12.38 1.26
N PRO A 81 11.77 -13.05 1.51
CA PRO A 81 13.07 -12.61 0.99
C PRO A 81 13.16 -12.62 -0.53
N ASP A 82 12.38 -13.47 -1.20
CA ASP A 82 12.38 -13.65 -2.65
C ASP A 82 11.36 -12.80 -3.39
N ASP A 83 10.62 -11.94 -2.69
CA ASP A 83 9.66 -11.03 -3.33
C ASP A 83 10.39 -9.91 -4.10
N ALA A 84 10.31 -9.98 -5.43
CA ALA A 84 10.96 -9.02 -6.30
C ALA A 84 10.35 -7.61 -6.21
N ASP A 85 9.06 -7.48 -5.87
CA ASP A 85 8.40 -6.19 -5.74
C ASP A 85 8.82 -5.48 -4.43
N TYR A 86 9.09 -6.22 -3.36
CA TYR A 86 9.64 -5.67 -2.12
C TYR A 86 11.10 -5.22 -2.30
N ARG A 87 11.90 -6.00 -3.04
CA ARG A 87 13.28 -5.59 -3.41
C ARG A 87 13.29 -4.30 -4.24
N LYS A 88 12.36 -4.15 -5.19
CA LYS A 88 12.20 -2.90 -5.96
C LYS A 88 11.80 -1.73 -5.07
N LYS A 89 10.89 -1.95 -4.12
CA LYS A 89 10.45 -0.92 -3.17
C LYS A 89 11.63 -0.44 -2.31
N LEU A 90 12.43 -1.35 -1.76
CA LEU A 90 13.64 -0.99 -1.01
C LEU A 90 14.65 -0.23 -1.87
N THR A 91 14.85 -0.64 -3.13
CA THR A 91 15.74 0.06 -4.07
C THR A 91 15.27 1.50 -4.33
N ALA A 92 13.97 1.72 -4.45
CA ALA A 92 13.40 3.06 -4.59
C ALA A 92 13.66 3.95 -3.36
N LEU A 93 13.54 3.36 -2.17
CA LEU A 93 13.75 4.03 -0.88
C LEU A 93 15.24 4.28 -0.55
N ALA A 94 16.14 3.41 -0.99
CA ALA A 94 17.58 3.49 -0.72
C ALA A 94 18.36 4.37 -1.72
N SER A 95 17.68 4.97 -2.70
CA SER A 95 18.30 5.92 -3.63
C SER A 95 18.77 7.19 -2.89
N ASP A 96 19.74 7.92 -3.45
CA ASP A 96 20.17 9.22 -2.91
C ASP A 96 18.98 10.18 -2.78
N GLU A 97 19.01 11.13 -1.83
CA GLU A 97 17.83 11.96 -1.50
C GLU A 97 17.20 12.67 -2.71
N ASP A 98 18.05 13.20 -3.60
CA ASP A 98 17.62 13.91 -4.81
C ASP A 98 16.90 12.98 -5.78
N ASN A 99 17.42 11.75 -5.98
CA ASN A 99 16.82 10.77 -6.87
C ASN A 99 15.66 10.00 -6.23
N ARG A 100 15.68 9.78 -4.90
CA ARG A 100 14.69 9.02 -4.13
C ARG A 100 13.28 9.53 -4.38
N ARG A 101 13.06 10.84 -4.25
CA ARG A 101 11.75 11.46 -4.51
C ARG A 101 11.21 11.13 -5.90
N ARG A 102 12.07 11.15 -6.91
CA ARG A 102 11.69 10.85 -8.29
C ARG A 102 11.36 9.37 -8.48
N VAL A 103 12.20 8.48 -7.97
CA VAL A 103 12.02 7.03 -8.10
C VAL A 103 10.78 6.57 -7.34
N VAL A 104 10.59 7.04 -6.11
CA VAL A 104 9.40 6.79 -5.28
C VAL A 104 8.13 7.25 -6.00
N ARG A 105 8.12 8.46 -6.57
CA ARG A 105 6.96 8.96 -7.34
C ARG A 105 6.60 8.06 -8.51
N VAL A 106 7.59 7.61 -9.29
CA VAL A 106 7.36 6.72 -10.43
C VAL A 106 6.86 5.35 -9.95
N TYR A 107 7.45 4.80 -8.90
CA TYR A 107 7.04 3.54 -8.30
C TYR A 107 5.58 3.57 -7.83
N LEU A 108 5.20 4.57 -7.05
CA LEU A 108 3.86 4.70 -6.50
C LEU A 108 2.83 4.98 -7.60
N HIS A 109 3.17 5.81 -8.60
CA HIS A 109 2.33 6.00 -9.77
C HIS A 109 2.02 4.68 -10.48
N GLN A 110 3.01 3.80 -10.66
CA GLN A 110 2.79 2.48 -11.24
C GLN A 110 1.90 1.57 -10.36
N LYS A 111 2.02 1.62 -9.03
CA LYS A 111 1.11 0.89 -8.13
C LYS A 111 -0.32 1.43 -8.23
N ARG A 112 -0.52 2.75 -8.23
CA ARG A 112 -1.85 3.35 -8.38
C ARG A 112 -2.52 3.00 -9.70
N LEU A 113 -1.77 2.99 -10.81
CA LEU A 113 -2.30 2.52 -12.10
C LEU A 113 -2.70 1.05 -12.10
N ARG A 114 -1.96 0.18 -11.39
CA ARG A 114 -2.36 -1.23 -11.21
C ARG A 114 -3.64 -1.32 -10.40
N LEU A 115 -3.71 -0.60 -9.28
CA LEU A 115 -4.89 -0.56 -8.41
C LEU A 115 -6.15 -0.07 -9.16
N ALA A 116 -6.03 0.97 -9.98
CA ALA A 116 -7.13 1.49 -10.79
C ALA A 116 -7.59 0.49 -11.87
N LYS A 117 -6.67 -0.28 -12.47
CA LYS A 117 -7.02 -1.35 -13.42
C LYS A 117 -7.78 -2.48 -12.75
N ASP A 118 -7.39 -2.85 -11.54
CA ASP A 118 -8.07 -3.90 -10.77
C ASP A 118 -9.51 -3.49 -10.43
N VAL A 119 -9.72 -2.21 -10.06
CA VAL A 119 -11.07 -1.65 -9.84
C VAL A 119 -11.91 -1.65 -11.12
N ALA A 120 -11.33 -1.28 -12.25
CA ALA A 120 -12.02 -1.30 -13.54
C ALA A 120 -12.42 -2.74 -13.96
N ALA A 121 -11.60 -3.74 -13.63
CA ALA A 121 -11.92 -5.14 -13.88
C ALA A 121 -13.03 -5.67 -12.97
N GLU A 122 -13.08 -5.25 -11.70
CA GLU A 122 -14.10 -5.66 -10.72
C GLU A 122 -15.51 -5.08 -11.04
N SER A 123 -15.56 -3.90 -11.66
CA SER A 123 -16.80 -3.20 -12.03
C SER A 123 -17.34 -3.58 -13.41
N ALA A 124 -16.55 -4.27 -14.24
CA ALA A 124 -16.99 -4.71 -15.56
C ALA A 124 -18.01 -5.86 -15.45
N PRO A 125 -19.14 -5.82 -16.18
CA PRO A 125 -20.07 -6.95 -16.22
C PRO A 125 -19.35 -8.20 -16.78
N PRO A 126 -19.62 -9.40 -16.27
CA PRO A 126 -19.00 -10.61 -16.79
C PRO A 126 -19.33 -10.73 -18.27
N THR A 127 -18.30 -10.81 -19.11
CA THR A 127 -18.50 -11.10 -20.54
C THR A 127 -19.28 -12.40 -20.66
N PRO A 128 -20.47 -12.41 -21.28
CA PRO A 128 -21.23 -13.64 -21.43
C PRO A 128 -20.39 -14.64 -22.23
N PRO A 129 -20.44 -15.94 -21.87
CA PRO A 129 -19.73 -16.95 -22.64
C PRO A 129 -20.22 -16.90 -24.09
N ALA A 130 -19.28 -16.88 -25.04
CA ALA A 130 -19.61 -16.96 -26.46
C ALA A 130 -20.33 -18.30 -26.71
N GLY A 131 -21.64 -18.21 -26.99
CA GLY A 131 -22.50 -19.31 -27.37
C GLY A 131 -22.76 -19.31 -28.87
#